data_AF-A0AAW0FF99-F1
#
_entry.id   AF-A0AAW0FF99-F1
#
_cell.length_a   1.000
_cell.length_b   1.000
_cell.length_c   1.000
_cell.angle_alpha   90.00
_cell.angle_beta   90.00
_cell.angle_gamma   90.00
#
_symmetry.space_group_name_H-M   'P 1'
#
loop_
_entity.id
_entity.type
_entity.pdbx_description
1 polymer ?
#
loop_
_entity_poly.entity_id
_entity_poly.type
_entity_poly.pdbx_seq_one_letter_code
_entity_poly.pdbx_strand_id
1 'polypeptide(L)'
;MDVFGAVYIIENAQQFWSELEEILHIPQDSTLLRLDSTLRSFISLCASYHETYLQSPLQLEHSCNLLMASELFIFHSERMCDLSLQDAEQTTDPHSQLIIYNILLAFGRRNQGFLRSHKRWKPLLPLLMDHVRLEIDPDIDDTFSGGSVTSSSSGGYRGIGVPIEVKLRTLSVRLLYEVCRVQKLSLNDLNLFDDSFIEHLFELVEQTRDQQDESFNYSVIKLLVALNEQFMVASLHPETPRPDAKFSRDGHTPDSRNRVLRILMSRLGSSMTFGENLIFMLNRADRTPEDLVMQLLVLKLLYLLFNTKDTAEYFYTNDLCVLVDVFLREILNLDEDNESLRHTYLRVLHPLLTKTQLRSMPYKRPPNRTCS
;
A
#
# COMPACT_ATOMS: atom_id res chain seq x y z
N MET A 1 4.22 -26.44 31.13
CA MET A 1 2.79 -26.36 31.49
C MET A 1 2.62 -25.06 32.25
N ASP A 2 2.22 -24.03 31.51
CA ASP A 2 1.33 -22.95 31.94
C ASP A 2 0.92 -22.25 30.64
N VAL A 3 -0.11 -22.83 30.02
CA VAL A 3 -0.73 -22.41 28.74
C VAL A 3 -2.04 -21.67 29.02
N PHE A 4 -2.27 -21.26 30.27
CA PHE A 4 -3.36 -20.39 30.64
C PHE A 4 -2.83 -18.96 30.62
N GLY A 5 -3.07 -18.27 29.49
CA GLY A 5 -2.86 -16.83 29.41
C GLY A 5 -3.57 -16.16 30.58
N ALA A 6 -2.87 -15.22 31.23
CA ALA A 6 -3.48 -14.42 32.27
C ALA A 6 -4.77 -13.78 31.71
N VAL A 7 -5.90 -14.02 32.37
CA VAL A 7 -7.13 -13.32 32.05
C VAL A 7 -6.99 -11.91 32.62
N TYR A 8 -6.53 -10.98 31.79
CA TYR A 8 -6.43 -9.58 32.17
C TYR A 8 -7.84 -9.02 32.30
N ILE A 9 -8.20 -8.56 33.50
CA ILE A 9 -9.41 -7.77 33.74
C ILE A 9 -8.97 -6.31 33.77
N ILE A 10 -9.17 -5.61 32.65
CA ILE A 10 -8.74 -4.22 32.49
C ILE A 10 -9.94 -3.29 32.57
N GLU A 11 -9.99 -2.49 33.64
CA GLU A 11 -11.13 -1.64 33.96
C GLU A 11 -11.04 -0.25 33.31
N ASN A 12 -9.83 0.20 32.96
CA ASN A 12 -9.62 1.52 32.35
C ASN A 12 -8.36 1.57 31.46
N ALA A 13 -8.26 2.66 30.68
CA ALA A 13 -7.16 2.86 29.74
C ALA A 13 -5.77 2.98 30.41
N GLN A 14 -5.69 3.56 31.62
CA GLN A 14 -4.41 3.70 32.32
C GLN A 14 -3.86 2.32 32.72
N GLN A 15 -4.74 1.44 33.20
CA GLN A 15 -4.39 0.07 33.52
C GLN A 15 -3.93 -0.68 32.26
N PHE A 16 -4.62 -0.50 31.12
CA PHE A 16 -4.20 -1.09 29.85
C PHE A 16 -2.75 -0.74 29.48
N TRP A 17 -2.40 0.54 29.49
CA TRP A 17 -1.05 0.98 29.12
C TRP A 17 0.00 0.52 30.14
N SER A 18 -0.33 0.54 31.44
CA SER A 18 0.56 0.05 32.49
C SER A 18 0.86 -1.45 32.34
N GLU A 19 -0.15 -2.28 32.09
CA GLU A 19 0.01 -3.72 31.87
C GLU A 19 0.83 -4.00 30.61
N LEU A 20 0.59 -3.23 29.54
CA LEU A 20 1.34 -3.35 28.30
C LEU A 20 2.83 -3.02 28.50
N GLU A 21 3.16 -1.99 29.29
CA GLU A 21 4.54 -1.67 29.68
C GLU A 21 5.15 -2.74 30.61
N GLU A 22 4.38 -3.27 31.56
CA GLU A 22 4.84 -4.31 32.48
C GLU A 22 5.16 -5.63 31.75
N ILE A 23 4.32 -6.04 30.79
CA ILE A 23 4.59 -7.22 29.94
C ILE A 23 5.95 -7.06 29.21
N LEU A 24 6.29 -5.84 28.79
CA LEU A 24 7.53 -5.55 28.10
C LEU A 24 8.76 -5.44 29.03
N HIS A 25 8.56 -5.49 30.35
CA HIS A 25 9.64 -5.50 31.32
C HIS A 25 10.22 -6.91 31.49
N ILE A 26 11.39 -7.15 30.89
CA ILE A 26 12.02 -8.46 30.84
C ILE A 26 13.15 -8.55 31.87
N PRO A 27 13.15 -9.54 32.79
CA PRO A 27 14.27 -9.77 33.69
C PRO A 27 15.54 -10.16 32.92
N GLN A 28 16.72 -9.74 33.40
CA GLN A 28 18.02 -9.92 32.71
C GLN A 28 18.40 -11.38 32.39
N ASP A 29 17.85 -12.37 33.11
CA ASP A 29 18.12 -13.80 32.92
C ASP A 29 16.98 -14.58 32.23
N SER A 30 16.25 -13.93 31.32
CA SER A 30 15.09 -14.53 30.67
C SER A 30 15.47 -15.60 29.64
N THR A 31 14.81 -16.76 29.71
CA THR A 31 14.97 -17.83 28.72
C THR A 31 14.30 -17.46 27.39
N LEU A 32 14.76 -18.06 26.28
CA LEU A 32 14.15 -17.84 24.95
C LEU A 32 12.64 -18.11 24.92
N LEU A 33 12.18 -19.15 25.63
CA LEU A 33 10.74 -19.45 25.75
C LEU A 33 9.98 -18.33 26.47
N ARG A 34 10.61 -17.66 27.44
CA ARG A 34 9.99 -16.54 28.13
C ARG A 34 9.84 -15.33 27.21
N LEU A 35 10.85 -15.04 26.38
CA LEU A 35 10.75 -14.00 25.35
C LEU A 35 9.59 -14.26 24.38
N ASP A 36 9.47 -15.50 23.91
CA ASP A 36 8.37 -15.90 23.01
C ASP A 36 7.00 -15.72 23.70
N SER A 37 6.90 -16.10 24.98
CA SER A 37 5.67 -15.93 25.78
C SER A 37 5.34 -14.47 26.04
N THR A 38 6.34 -13.60 26.20
CA THR A 38 6.16 -12.15 26.35
C THR A 38 5.56 -11.55 25.09
N LEU A 39 6.10 -11.87 23.90
CA LEU A 39 5.53 -11.38 22.64
C LEU A 39 4.07 -11.81 22.47
N ARG A 40 3.78 -13.09 22.73
CA ARG A 40 2.41 -13.62 22.61
C ARG A 40 1.46 -13.04 23.63
N SER A 41 1.94 -12.73 24.84
CA SER A 41 1.14 -12.06 25.88
C SER A 41 0.82 -10.62 25.47
N PHE A 42 1.79 -9.91 24.90
CA PHE A 42 1.58 -8.57 24.32
C PHE A 42 0.53 -8.61 23.20
N ILE A 43 0.67 -9.56 22.26
CA ILE A 43 -0.27 -9.73 21.14
C ILE A 43 -1.67 -10.04 21.67
N SER A 44 -1.79 -10.99 22.60
CA SER A 44 -3.06 -11.40 23.19
C SER A 44 -3.76 -10.26 23.93
N LEU A 45 -3.01 -9.46 24.69
CA LEU A 45 -3.55 -8.30 25.40
C LEU A 45 -4.07 -7.25 24.41
N CYS A 46 -3.29 -6.92 23.38
CA CYS A 46 -3.73 -5.97 22.36
C CYS A 46 -4.93 -6.51 21.56
N ALA A 47 -4.95 -7.80 21.22
CA ALA A 47 -6.04 -8.43 20.49
C ALA A 47 -7.34 -8.47 21.30
N SER A 48 -7.26 -8.59 22.63
CA SER A 48 -8.42 -8.57 23.51
C SER A 48 -9.03 -7.18 23.67
N TYR A 49 -8.22 -6.12 23.52
CA TYR A 49 -8.61 -4.75 23.92
C TYR A 49 -8.47 -3.69 22.83
N HIS A 50 -8.08 -4.03 21.60
CA HIS A 50 -7.89 -3.03 20.54
C HIS A 50 -9.16 -2.24 20.22
N GLU A 51 -10.34 -2.87 20.33
CA GLU A 51 -11.63 -2.19 20.10
C GLU A 51 -11.96 -1.15 21.18
N THR A 52 -11.36 -1.23 22.36
CA THR A 52 -11.64 -0.34 23.49
C THR A 52 -10.54 0.71 23.66
N TYR A 53 -9.27 0.29 23.61
CA TYR A 53 -8.14 1.16 23.98
C TYR A 53 -7.19 1.48 22.80
N LEU A 54 -7.30 0.78 21.67
CA LEU A 54 -6.49 1.00 20.47
C LEU A 54 -7.36 1.34 19.25
N GLN A 55 -8.33 2.24 19.45
CA GLN A 55 -9.31 2.60 18.43
C GLN A 55 -8.71 3.47 17.32
N SER A 56 -7.81 4.39 17.69
CA SER A 56 -7.19 5.29 16.73
C SER A 56 -5.88 4.73 16.15
N PRO A 57 -5.54 5.07 14.89
CA PRO A 57 -4.25 4.69 14.30
C PRO A 57 -3.05 5.12 15.14
N LEU A 58 -3.14 6.29 15.82
CA LEU A 58 -2.08 6.80 16.70
C LEU A 58 -1.88 5.93 17.94
N GLN A 59 -2.95 5.38 18.52
CA GLN A 59 -2.85 4.48 19.67
C GLN A 59 -2.23 3.13 19.26
N LEU A 60 -2.66 2.57 18.13
CA LEU A 60 -2.04 1.36 17.58
C LEU A 60 -0.55 1.59 17.30
N GLU A 61 -0.21 2.70 16.63
CA GLU A 61 1.19 3.06 16.37
C GLU A 61 2.00 3.22 17.66
N HIS A 62 1.43 3.89 18.68
CA HIS A 62 2.07 4.03 19.98
C HIS A 62 2.36 2.67 20.63
N SER A 63 1.39 1.74 20.62
CA SER A 63 1.57 0.38 21.15
C SER A 63 2.70 -0.37 20.43
N CYS A 64 2.75 -0.28 19.10
CA CYS A 64 3.85 -0.86 18.33
C CYS A 64 5.18 -0.19 18.65
N ASN A 65 5.21 1.13 18.82
CA ASN A 65 6.43 1.87 19.15
C ASN A 65 6.99 1.47 20.52
N LEU A 66 6.14 1.22 21.53
CA LEU A 66 6.56 0.66 22.82
C LEU A 66 7.21 -0.71 22.66
N LEU A 67 6.58 -1.61 21.89
CA LEU A 67 7.15 -2.93 21.59
C LEU A 67 8.50 -2.81 20.87
N MET A 68 8.62 -1.92 19.87
CA MET A 68 9.87 -1.71 19.12
C MET A 68 10.99 -1.10 19.99
N ALA A 69 10.65 -0.33 21.01
CA ALA A 69 11.60 0.27 21.95
C ALA A 69 11.97 -0.67 23.11
N SER A 70 11.28 -1.81 23.25
CA SER A 70 11.57 -2.80 24.28
C SER A 70 12.87 -3.58 23.98
N GLU A 71 13.48 -4.14 25.03
CA GLU A 71 14.64 -5.03 24.91
C GLU A 71 14.38 -6.22 23.98
N LEU A 72 13.11 -6.65 23.88
CA LEU A 72 12.66 -7.74 23.02
C LEU A 72 13.00 -7.50 21.55
N PHE A 73 12.73 -6.29 21.03
CA PHE A 73 13.05 -5.95 19.64
C PHE A 73 14.47 -5.37 19.47
N ILE A 74 15.00 -4.69 20.49
CA ILE A 74 16.37 -4.16 20.43
C ILE A 74 17.39 -5.30 20.32
N PHE A 75 17.24 -6.37 21.10
CA PHE A 75 18.22 -7.47 21.16
C PHE A 75 17.78 -8.74 20.44
N HIS A 76 16.47 -8.98 20.29
CA HIS A 76 15.95 -10.23 19.73
C HIS A 76 14.98 -10.04 18.55
N SER A 77 15.02 -8.89 17.87
CA SER A 77 14.11 -8.56 16.75
C SER A 77 14.00 -9.66 15.70
N GLU A 78 15.11 -10.29 15.30
CA GLU A 78 15.07 -11.34 14.27
C GLU A 78 14.17 -12.52 14.70
N ARG A 79 14.36 -13.02 15.92
CA ARG A 79 13.54 -14.10 16.48
C ARG A 79 12.08 -13.67 16.63
N MET A 80 11.83 -12.46 17.11
CA MET A 80 10.47 -11.96 17.30
C MET A 80 9.73 -11.78 15.99
N CYS A 81 10.44 -11.37 14.93
CA CYS A 81 9.88 -11.27 13.58
C CYS A 81 9.57 -12.65 13.00
N ASP A 82 10.46 -13.62 13.14
CA ASP A 82 10.22 -14.99 12.69
C ASP A 82 9.03 -15.63 13.44
N LEU A 83 8.94 -15.39 14.75
CA LEU A 83 7.79 -15.81 15.56
C LEU A 83 6.49 -15.12 15.12
N SER A 84 6.54 -13.81 14.86
CA SER A 84 5.38 -13.05 14.38
C SER A 84 4.91 -13.53 13.00
N LEU A 85 5.83 -13.83 12.07
CA LEU A 85 5.51 -14.38 10.75
C LEU A 85 4.89 -15.77 10.86
N GLN A 86 5.45 -16.63 11.72
CA GLN A 86 4.91 -17.96 11.97
C GLN A 86 3.52 -17.89 12.60
N ASP A 87 3.33 -17.04 13.60
CA ASP A 87 2.03 -16.88 14.28
C ASP A 87 1.00 -16.25 13.32
N ALA A 88 1.40 -15.33 12.44
CA ALA A 88 0.54 -14.79 11.37
C ALA A 88 0.04 -15.86 10.39
N GLU A 89 0.87 -16.84 10.05
CA GLU A 89 0.51 -17.94 9.15
C GLU A 89 -0.45 -18.93 9.83
N GLN A 90 -0.31 -19.14 11.14
CA GLN A 90 -1.03 -20.18 11.87
C GLN A 90 -2.30 -19.69 12.56
N THR A 91 -2.38 -18.41 12.92
CA THR A 91 -3.51 -17.90 13.69
C THR A 91 -4.76 -17.74 12.83
N THR A 92 -5.90 -18.14 13.39
CA THR A 92 -7.23 -18.00 12.79
C THR A 92 -8.03 -16.87 13.43
N ASP A 93 -7.52 -16.28 14.51
CA ASP A 93 -8.16 -15.17 15.19
C ASP A 93 -7.85 -13.84 14.47
N PRO A 94 -8.84 -13.16 13.88
CA PRO A 94 -8.61 -11.92 13.14
C PRO A 94 -8.07 -10.79 14.04
N HIS A 95 -8.41 -10.79 15.33
CA HIS A 95 -7.93 -9.78 16.28
C HIS A 95 -6.42 -9.91 16.51
N SER A 96 -5.95 -11.14 16.72
CA SER A 96 -4.52 -11.44 16.79
C SER A 96 -3.81 -11.13 15.47
N GLN A 97 -4.39 -11.50 14.32
CA GLN A 97 -3.83 -11.17 13.00
C GLN A 97 -3.64 -9.67 12.81
N LEU A 98 -4.63 -8.86 13.21
CA LEU A 98 -4.56 -7.41 13.12
C LEU A 98 -3.36 -6.85 13.89
N ILE A 99 -3.14 -7.32 15.12
CA ILE A 99 -2.00 -6.87 15.92
C ILE A 99 -0.68 -7.33 15.31
N ILE A 100 -0.57 -8.59 14.90
CA ILE A 100 0.65 -9.13 14.28
C ILE A 100 1.01 -8.34 13.02
N TYR A 101 0.03 -8.07 12.15
CA TYR A 101 0.27 -7.30 10.92
C TYR A 101 0.70 -5.85 11.20
N ASN A 102 0.18 -5.22 12.26
CA ASN A 102 0.64 -3.90 12.68
C ASN A 102 2.10 -3.93 13.17
N ILE A 103 2.47 -4.95 13.95
CA ILE A 103 3.86 -5.17 14.40
C ILE A 103 4.79 -5.36 13.19
N LEU A 104 4.42 -6.22 12.25
CA LEU A 104 5.19 -6.49 11.04
C LEU A 104 5.35 -5.23 10.16
N LEU A 105 4.29 -4.44 10.01
CA LEU A 105 4.32 -3.19 9.26
C LEU A 105 5.22 -2.15 9.94
N ALA A 106 5.06 -1.95 11.25
CA ALA A 106 5.86 -1.00 12.02
C ALA A 106 7.36 -1.35 12.00
N PHE A 107 7.69 -2.64 12.14
CA PHE A 107 9.07 -3.11 12.05
C PHE A 107 9.62 -3.00 10.63
N GLY A 108 8.85 -3.41 9.62
CA GLY A 108 9.28 -3.38 8.22
C GLY A 108 9.60 -1.97 7.71
N ARG A 109 8.84 -0.97 8.14
CA ARG A 109 9.11 0.44 7.80
C ARG A 109 10.43 0.96 8.36
N ARG A 110 10.83 0.48 9.54
CA ARG A 110 12.11 0.83 10.19
C ARG A 110 13.28 -0.01 9.66
N ASN A 111 13.01 -1.22 9.21
CA ASN A 111 14.02 -2.17 8.74
C ASN A 111 13.68 -2.72 7.36
N GLN A 112 14.14 -2.04 6.31
CA GLN A 112 13.95 -2.52 4.93
C GLN A 112 14.60 -3.89 4.68
N GLY A 113 15.64 -4.27 5.42
CA GLY A 113 16.28 -5.57 5.29
C GLY A 113 15.33 -6.73 5.60
N PHE A 114 14.43 -6.53 6.57
CA PHE A 114 13.37 -7.48 6.90
C PHE A 114 12.39 -7.69 5.73
N LEU A 115 11.97 -6.60 5.10
CA LEU A 115 11.07 -6.63 3.93
C LEU A 115 11.74 -7.25 2.69
N ARG A 116 13.07 -7.25 2.57
CA ARG A 116 13.79 -7.83 1.43
C ARG A 116 13.80 -9.36 1.39
N SER A 117 13.46 -10.04 2.48
CA SER A 117 13.54 -11.50 2.54
C SER A 117 12.34 -12.17 1.86
N HIS A 118 12.49 -12.58 0.60
CA HIS A 118 11.45 -13.29 -0.15
C HIS A 118 10.94 -14.53 0.59
N LYS A 119 11.83 -15.31 1.20
CA LYS A 119 11.48 -16.56 1.90
C LYS A 119 10.51 -16.33 3.05
N ARG A 120 10.69 -15.23 3.80
CA ARG A 120 9.86 -14.86 4.96
C ARG A 120 8.45 -14.46 4.54
N TRP A 121 8.33 -13.70 3.46
CA TRP A 121 7.05 -13.11 3.04
C TRP A 121 6.23 -14.00 2.11
N LYS A 122 6.87 -14.92 1.39
CA LYS A 122 6.19 -15.77 0.40
C LYS A 122 4.96 -16.53 0.92
N PRO A 123 4.95 -17.12 2.13
CA PRO A 123 3.76 -17.79 2.67
C PRO A 123 2.64 -16.81 3.05
N LEU A 124 3.00 -15.58 3.42
CA LEU A 124 2.07 -14.57 3.91
C LEU A 124 1.38 -13.80 2.76
N LEU A 125 2.02 -13.68 1.60
CA LEU A 125 1.46 -12.95 0.45
C LEU A 125 0.04 -13.41 0.06
N PRO A 126 -0.24 -14.73 -0.11
CA PRO A 126 -1.60 -15.19 -0.41
C PRO A 126 -2.62 -14.83 0.68
N LEU A 127 -2.25 -14.94 1.96
CA LEU A 127 -3.14 -14.61 3.09
C LEU A 127 -3.51 -13.12 3.08
N LEU A 128 -2.53 -12.24 2.83
CA LEU A 128 -2.80 -10.81 2.68
C LEU A 128 -3.70 -10.53 1.47
N MET A 129 -3.47 -11.23 0.36
CA MET A 129 -4.31 -11.10 -0.84
C MET A 129 -5.75 -11.57 -0.61
N ASP A 130 -5.95 -12.62 0.19
CA ASP A 130 -7.29 -13.11 0.54
C ASP A 130 -8.06 -12.06 1.33
N HIS A 131 -7.43 -11.39 2.31
CA HIS A 131 -8.05 -10.26 3.02
C HIS A 131 -8.40 -9.09 2.08
N VAL A 132 -7.62 -8.86 1.02
CA VAL A 132 -7.92 -7.82 0.02
C VAL A 132 -9.10 -8.21 -0.88
N ARG A 133 -9.24 -9.51 -1.19
CA ARG A 133 -10.32 -10.06 -2.00
C ARG A 133 -11.65 -10.18 -1.26
N LEU A 134 -11.64 -10.15 0.07
CA LEU A 134 -12.88 -10.19 0.86
C LEU A 134 -13.81 -9.05 0.46
N GLU A 135 -14.98 -9.43 -0.06
CA GLU A 135 -16.09 -8.52 -0.28
C GLU A 135 -16.65 -8.11 1.08
N ILE A 136 -16.72 -6.80 1.31
CA ILE A 136 -17.28 -6.22 2.52
C ILE A 136 -18.60 -5.57 2.13
N ASP A 137 -19.64 -5.83 2.92
CA ASP A 137 -20.98 -5.31 2.67
C ASP A 137 -20.95 -3.76 2.59
N PRO A 138 -21.42 -3.16 1.48
CA PRO A 138 -21.41 -1.71 1.29
C PRO A 138 -22.22 -0.96 2.36
N ASP A 139 -23.27 -1.57 2.94
CA ASP A 139 -24.08 -0.94 4.00
C ASP A 139 -23.25 -0.71 5.29
N ILE A 140 -22.22 -1.54 5.50
CA ILE A 140 -21.30 -1.45 6.63
C ILE A 140 -20.20 -0.40 6.36
N ASP A 141 -19.75 -0.28 5.10
CA ASP A 141 -18.75 0.70 4.67
C ASP A 141 -19.33 2.13 4.69
N ASP A 142 -20.55 2.33 4.15
CA ASP A 142 -21.22 3.64 4.08
C ASP A 142 -21.58 4.23 5.45
N THR A 143 -21.96 3.37 6.41
CA THR A 143 -22.24 3.77 7.79
C THR A 143 -20.99 4.34 8.47
N PHE A 144 -19.80 3.92 8.04
CA PHE A 144 -18.52 4.37 8.58
C PHE A 144 -17.91 5.53 7.79
N SER A 145 -18.06 5.54 6.47
CA SER A 145 -17.55 6.59 5.57
C SER A 145 -18.40 7.87 5.54
N GLY A 146 -19.46 7.95 6.37
CA GLY A 146 -20.27 9.16 6.55
C GLY A 146 -21.40 9.34 5.54
N GLY A 147 -21.87 8.24 4.93
CA GLY A 147 -23.03 8.23 4.05
C GLY A 147 -24.30 8.69 4.80
N SER A 148 -25.00 9.68 4.23
CA SER A 148 -26.23 10.21 4.82
C SER A 148 -27.37 9.21 4.64
N VAL A 149 -27.61 8.37 5.66
CA VAL A 149 -28.74 7.45 5.65
C VAL A 149 -30.04 8.24 5.83
N THR A 150 -30.76 8.47 4.72
CA THR A 150 -32.15 8.95 4.72
C THR A 150 -33.10 7.75 4.68
N SER A 151 -33.46 7.22 5.86
CA SER A 151 -34.76 6.57 6.21
C SER A 151 -34.57 5.65 7.42
N SER A 152 -35.07 6.03 8.59
CA SER A 152 -36.37 5.63 9.13
C SER A 152 -36.57 4.12 9.33
N SER A 153 -35.87 3.55 10.31
CA SER A 153 -36.42 2.48 11.16
C SER A 153 -35.76 2.49 12.53
N SER A 154 -36.60 2.62 13.55
CA SER A 154 -36.26 2.64 14.97
C SER A 154 -35.60 1.34 15.43
N GLY A 155 -34.30 1.41 15.69
CA GLY A 155 -33.51 0.38 16.39
C GLY A 155 -32.12 0.96 16.64
N GLY A 156 -31.72 1.10 17.90
CA GLY A 156 -30.53 1.85 18.30
C GLY A 156 -29.23 1.26 17.75
N TYR A 157 -28.56 1.98 16.86
CA TYR A 157 -27.17 1.73 16.48
C TYR A 157 -26.29 2.85 17.06
N ARG A 158 -26.01 2.77 18.36
CA ARG A 158 -24.93 3.54 18.99
C ARG A 158 -23.61 2.87 18.63
N GLY A 159 -22.74 3.56 17.90
CA GLY A 159 -21.29 3.36 17.89
C GLY A 159 -20.80 1.95 17.59
N ILE A 160 -21.11 1.40 16.40
CA ILE A 160 -20.44 0.19 15.92
C ILE A 160 -19.02 0.58 15.51
N GLY A 161 -18.01 0.02 16.17
CA GLY A 161 -16.60 0.19 15.78
C GLY A 161 -16.33 -0.37 14.39
N VAL A 162 -15.27 0.11 13.72
CA VAL A 162 -14.89 -0.36 12.38
C VAL A 162 -14.75 -1.88 12.38
N PRO A 163 -15.45 -2.62 11.48
CA PRO A 163 -15.33 -4.06 11.37
C PRO A 163 -13.89 -4.49 11.20
N ILE A 164 -13.54 -5.64 11.76
CA ILE A 164 -12.17 -6.11 11.73
C ILE A 164 -11.69 -6.43 10.32
N GLU A 165 -12.59 -6.88 9.45
CA GLU A 165 -12.35 -7.19 8.06
C GLU A 165 -11.88 -5.96 7.29
N VAL A 166 -12.47 -4.78 7.55
CA VAL A 166 -12.08 -3.51 6.92
C VAL A 166 -10.67 -3.10 7.37
N LYS A 167 -10.37 -3.26 8.67
CA LYS A 167 -9.04 -2.97 9.22
C LYS A 167 -7.98 -3.91 8.64
N LEU A 168 -8.27 -5.21 8.56
CA LEU A 168 -7.39 -6.22 7.99
C LEU A 168 -7.16 -6.01 6.50
N ARG A 169 -8.21 -5.67 5.73
CA ARG A 169 -8.13 -5.34 4.30
C ARG A 169 -7.17 -4.17 4.08
N THR A 170 -7.38 -3.06 4.80
CA THR A 170 -6.53 -1.86 4.71
C THR A 170 -5.08 -2.17 5.07
N LEU A 171 -4.86 -2.90 6.16
CA LEU A 171 -3.52 -3.25 6.62
C LEU A 171 -2.81 -4.21 5.67
N SER A 172 -3.55 -5.14 5.06
CA SER A 172 -3.03 -6.08 4.07
C SER A 172 -2.56 -5.37 2.79
N VAL A 173 -3.34 -4.41 2.28
CA VAL A 173 -2.92 -3.56 1.16
C VAL A 173 -1.61 -2.82 1.48
N ARG A 174 -1.52 -2.23 2.69
CA ARG A 174 -0.31 -1.50 3.13
C ARG A 174 0.90 -2.42 3.22
N LEU A 175 0.76 -3.62 3.78
CA LEU A 175 1.85 -4.61 3.84
C LEU A 175 2.28 -5.08 2.45
N LEU A 176 1.32 -5.40 1.57
CA LEU A 176 1.62 -5.77 0.19
C LEU A 176 2.38 -4.66 -0.53
N TYR A 177 1.99 -3.39 -0.34
CA TYR A 177 2.70 -2.25 -0.89
C TYR A 177 4.14 -2.15 -0.38
N GLU A 178 4.36 -2.24 0.94
CA GLU A 178 5.71 -2.16 1.53
C GLU A 178 6.62 -3.29 1.03
N VAL A 179 6.09 -4.52 0.91
CA VAL A 179 6.80 -5.67 0.36
C VAL A 179 7.13 -5.45 -1.13
N CYS A 180 6.14 -5.07 -1.94
CA CYS A 180 6.32 -4.84 -3.38
C CYS A 180 7.22 -3.64 -3.69
N ARG A 181 7.29 -2.64 -2.80
CA ARG A 181 8.16 -1.47 -2.96
C ARG A 181 9.63 -1.83 -2.71
N VAL A 182 9.90 -2.73 -1.78
CA VAL A 182 11.27 -3.03 -1.31
C VAL A 182 11.88 -4.26 -2.01
N GLN A 183 11.06 -5.28 -2.32
CA GLN A 183 11.53 -6.49 -2.99
C GLN A 183 11.67 -6.27 -4.50
N LYS A 184 12.52 -7.10 -5.14
CA LYS A 184 12.50 -7.30 -6.58
C LYS A 184 11.89 -8.67 -6.83
N LEU A 185 10.64 -8.71 -7.29
CA LEU A 185 9.92 -9.95 -7.50
C LEU A 185 10.29 -10.57 -8.85
N SER A 186 10.44 -11.89 -8.89
CA SER A 186 10.60 -12.60 -10.16
C SER A 186 9.26 -12.66 -10.91
N LEU A 187 9.29 -12.95 -12.22
CA LEU A 187 8.06 -13.19 -12.99
C LEU A 187 7.20 -14.31 -12.38
N ASN A 188 7.83 -15.31 -11.76
CA ASN A 188 7.12 -16.41 -11.09
C ASN A 188 6.40 -15.93 -9.82
N ASP A 189 7.03 -15.05 -9.04
CA ASP A 189 6.38 -14.47 -7.85
C ASP A 189 5.26 -13.50 -8.26
N LEU A 190 5.45 -12.77 -9.35
CA LEU A 190 4.44 -11.87 -9.91
C LEU A 190 3.22 -12.61 -10.49
N ASN A 191 3.31 -13.91 -10.75
CA ASN A 191 2.15 -14.72 -11.14
C ASN A 191 1.12 -14.86 -10.00
N LEU A 192 1.51 -14.63 -8.75
CA LEU A 192 0.56 -14.55 -7.63
C LEU A 192 -0.44 -13.40 -7.83
N PHE A 193 0.02 -12.28 -8.39
CA PHE A 193 -0.82 -11.13 -8.73
C PHE A 193 -1.43 -11.34 -10.12
N ASP A 194 -2.36 -12.29 -10.21
CA ASP A 194 -3.08 -12.63 -11.44
C ASP A 194 -3.96 -11.49 -11.96
N ASP A 195 -4.50 -11.68 -13.16
CA ASP A 195 -5.33 -10.67 -13.82
C ASP A 195 -6.55 -10.29 -12.96
N SER A 196 -7.18 -11.27 -12.32
CA SER A 196 -8.35 -11.07 -11.47
C SER A 196 -8.05 -10.20 -10.25
N PHE A 197 -6.88 -10.37 -9.63
CA PHE A 197 -6.49 -9.60 -8.47
C PHE A 197 -6.23 -8.14 -8.83
N ILE A 198 -5.50 -7.90 -9.94
CA ILE A 198 -5.24 -6.52 -10.40
C ILE A 198 -6.55 -5.83 -10.82
N GLU A 199 -7.45 -6.57 -11.46
CA GLU A 199 -8.78 -6.08 -11.82
C GLU A 199 -9.59 -5.69 -10.57
N HIS A 200 -9.60 -6.55 -9.55
CA HIS A 200 -10.22 -6.25 -8.25
C HIS A 200 -9.62 -5.00 -7.58
N LEU A 201 -8.31 -4.78 -7.66
CA LEU A 201 -7.70 -3.56 -7.13
C LEU A 201 -8.21 -2.30 -7.85
N PHE A 202 -8.40 -2.34 -9.17
CA PHE A 202 -9.00 -1.23 -9.90
C PHE A 202 -10.47 -1.03 -9.49
N GLU A 203 -11.22 -2.11 -9.29
CA GLU A 203 -12.61 -2.03 -8.79
C GLU A 203 -12.69 -1.38 -7.41
N LEU A 204 -11.81 -1.75 -6.48
CA LEU A 204 -11.73 -1.14 -5.17
C LEU A 204 -11.48 0.37 -5.24
N VAL A 205 -10.61 0.83 -6.16
CA VAL A 205 -10.36 2.28 -6.35
C VAL A 205 -11.62 3.01 -6.82
N GLU A 206 -12.39 2.40 -7.71
CA GLU A 206 -13.61 3.03 -8.25
C GLU A 206 -14.79 2.95 -7.27
N GLN A 207 -14.92 1.86 -6.51
CA GLN A 207 -15.94 1.69 -5.48
C GLN A 207 -15.76 2.66 -4.32
N THR A 208 -14.52 3.05 -4.01
CA THR A 208 -14.18 3.91 -2.88
C THR A 208 -14.09 5.40 -3.27
N ARG A 209 -14.59 5.77 -4.45
CA ARG A 209 -14.57 7.15 -4.96
C ARG A 209 -15.26 8.16 -4.04
N ASP A 210 -16.44 7.80 -3.55
CA ASP A 210 -17.32 8.71 -2.80
C ASP A 210 -17.04 8.68 -1.28
N GLN A 211 -16.04 7.90 -0.84
CA GLN A 211 -15.66 7.82 0.57
C GLN A 211 -14.94 9.10 1.01
N GLN A 212 -15.33 9.63 2.18
CA GLN A 212 -14.68 10.83 2.74
C GLN A 212 -13.22 10.59 3.15
N ASP A 213 -12.91 9.37 3.60
CA ASP A 213 -11.56 8.96 3.95
C ASP A 213 -10.85 8.32 2.73
N GLU A 214 -10.04 9.12 2.05
CA GLU A 214 -9.26 8.70 0.88
C GLU A 214 -8.07 7.78 1.24
N SER A 215 -7.81 7.51 2.53
CA SER A 215 -6.60 6.78 2.96
C SER A 215 -6.53 5.34 2.45
N PHE A 216 -7.66 4.64 2.43
CA PHE A 216 -7.74 3.30 1.87
C PHE A 216 -7.56 3.34 0.35
N ASN A 217 -8.26 4.24 -0.35
CA ASN A 217 -8.14 4.42 -1.79
C ASN A 217 -6.67 4.68 -2.20
N TYR A 218 -5.97 5.58 -1.51
CA TYR A 218 -4.55 5.85 -1.78
C TYR A 218 -3.63 4.69 -1.45
N SER A 219 -3.96 3.87 -0.45
CA SER A 219 -3.22 2.65 -0.18
C SER A 219 -3.33 1.65 -1.33
N VAL A 220 -4.51 1.50 -1.92
CA VAL A 220 -4.74 0.63 -3.09
C VAL A 220 -4.01 1.16 -4.32
N ILE A 221 -4.06 2.47 -4.58
CA ILE A 221 -3.33 3.10 -5.68
C ILE A 221 -1.82 2.92 -5.49
N LYS A 222 -1.28 3.16 -4.29
CA LYS A 222 0.14 2.91 -3.97
C LYS A 222 0.55 1.47 -4.32
N LEU A 223 -0.28 0.47 -3.98
CA LEU A 223 -0.05 -0.92 -4.34
C LEU A 223 -0.05 -1.14 -5.86
N LEU A 224 -1.05 -0.62 -6.58
CA LEU A 224 -1.15 -0.73 -8.04
C LEU A 224 0.09 -0.16 -8.75
N VAL A 225 0.53 1.03 -8.35
CA VAL A 225 1.68 1.68 -8.96
C VAL A 225 3.00 0.95 -8.59
N ALA A 226 3.12 0.41 -7.37
CA ALA A 226 4.25 -0.44 -7.01
C ALA A 226 4.27 -1.75 -7.83
N LEU A 227 3.13 -2.40 -8.05
CA LEU A 227 3.03 -3.58 -8.90
C LEU A 227 3.39 -3.27 -10.35
N ASN A 228 2.94 -2.13 -10.88
CA ASN A 228 3.32 -1.67 -12.21
C ASN A 228 4.85 -1.56 -12.37
N GLU A 229 5.54 -0.98 -11.38
CA GLU A 229 7.00 -0.92 -11.35
C GLU A 229 7.61 -2.33 -11.36
N GLN A 230 7.09 -3.26 -10.54
CA GLN A 230 7.59 -4.62 -10.49
C GLN A 230 7.47 -5.34 -11.84
N PHE A 231 6.30 -5.23 -12.51
CA PHE A 231 6.12 -5.82 -13.85
C PHE A 231 7.05 -5.17 -14.89
N MET A 232 7.27 -3.85 -14.82
CA MET A 232 8.20 -3.16 -15.70
C MET A 232 9.64 -3.63 -15.49
N VAL A 233 10.10 -3.71 -14.24
CA VAL A 233 11.47 -4.15 -13.90
C VAL A 233 11.68 -5.62 -14.24
N ALA A 234 10.74 -6.49 -13.92
CA ALA A 234 10.82 -7.92 -14.23
C ALA A 234 10.88 -8.16 -15.76
N SER A 235 10.25 -7.30 -16.55
CA SER A 235 10.28 -7.38 -18.02
C SER A 235 11.64 -7.04 -18.64
N LEU A 236 12.52 -6.35 -17.90
CA LEU A 236 13.87 -5.98 -18.34
C LEU A 236 14.91 -7.08 -18.09
N HIS A 237 14.62 -8.06 -17.22
CA HIS A 237 15.54 -9.15 -16.90
C HIS A 237 15.52 -10.27 -17.97
N PRO A 238 16.63 -10.56 -18.67
CA PRO A 238 16.67 -11.56 -19.75
C PRO A 238 16.78 -13.04 -19.29
N GLU A 239 16.91 -13.32 -17.99
CA GLU A 239 17.39 -14.62 -17.47
C GLU A 239 16.40 -15.80 -17.47
N THR A 240 15.32 -15.74 -18.26
CA THR A 240 14.54 -16.96 -18.55
C THR A 240 15.06 -17.62 -19.82
N PRO A 241 15.64 -18.83 -19.77
CA PRO A 241 15.99 -19.58 -20.98
C PRO A 241 14.71 -19.89 -21.74
N ARG A 242 14.60 -19.41 -22.98
CA ARG A 242 13.47 -19.69 -23.87
C ARG A 242 13.69 -21.01 -24.59
N PRO A 243 12.76 -21.98 -24.55
CA PRO A 243 12.77 -23.12 -25.47
C PRO A 243 12.51 -22.72 -26.94
N ASP A 244 11.86 -21.58 -27.21
CA ASP A 244 11.31 -21.29 -28.56
C ASP A 244 11.65 -19.90 -29.10
N ALA A 245 12.93 -19.52 -29.11
CA ALA A 245 13.40 -18.29 -29.75
C ALA A 245 13.44 -18.35 -31.30
N LYS A 246 12.53 -19.11 -31.95
CA LYS A 246 12.45 -19.21 -33.42
C LYS A 246 11.09 -18.91 -34.04
N PHE A 247 10.03 -18.63 -33.27
CA PHE A 247 8.69 -18.37 -33.84
C PHE A 247 7.89 -17.23 -33.19
N SER A 248 8.50 -16.09 -32.90
CA SER A 248 7.71 -14.86 -32.67
C SER A 248 8.41 -13.68 -33.30
N ARG A 249 8.07 -13.48 -34.58
CA ARG A 249 8.41 -12.32 -35.40
C ARG A 249 7.32 -11.25 -35.28
N ASP A 250 6.75 -11.10 -34.08
CA ASP A 250 5.83 -10.02 -33.72
C ASP A 250 6.48 -9.14 -32.67
N GLY A 251 6.54 -7.85 -32.95
CA GLY A 251 7.06 -6.82 -32.06
C GLY A 251 6.17 -6.61 -30.85
N HIS A 252 6.21 -7.53 -29.89
CA HIS A 252 5.59 -7.32 -28.60
C HIS A 252 6.35 -6.22 -27.84
N THR A 253 5.72 -5.05 -27.76
CA THR A 253 6.15 -3.94 -26.91
C THR A 253 6.26 -4.42 -25.44
N PRO A 254 7.14 -3.81 -24.63
CA PRO A 254 7.23 -4.07 -23.19
C PRO A 254 5.86 -3.95 -22.49
N ASP A 255 4.94 -3.20 -23.08
CA ASP A 255 3.54 -3.01 -22.68
C ASP A 255 2.76 -4.34 -22.55
N SER A 256 3.05 -5.34 -23.39
CA SER A 256 2.36 -6.65 -23.34
C SER A 256 2.67 -7.48 -22.09
N ARG A 257 3.80 -7.21 -21.42
CA ARG A 257 4.23 -7.92 -20.21
C ARG A 257 3.77 -7.25 -18.93
N ASN A 258 3.41 -5.97 -19.00
CA ASN A 258 2.91 -5.22 -17.87
C ASN A 258 1.40 -5.47 -17.71
N ARG A 259 1.07 -6.40 -16.80
CA ARG A 259 -0.31 -6.80 -16.51
C ARG A 259 -1.17 -5.64 -16.02
N VAL A 260 -0.61 -4.75 -15.19
CA VAL A 260 -1.33 -3.56 -14.68
C VAL A 260 -1.73 -2.65 -15.84
N LEU A 261 -0.80 -2.36 -16.75
CA LEU A 261 -1.09 -1.53 -17.93
C LEU A 261 -2.12 -2.21 -18.85
N ARG A 262 -1.99 -3.52 -19.09
CA ARG A 262 -2.93 -4.28 -19.92
C ARG A 262 -4.37 -4.22 -19.39
N ILE A 263 -4.54 -4.39 -18.08
CA ILE A 263 -5.86 -4.38 -17.45
C ILE A 263 -6.44 -2.97 -17.48
N LEU A 264 -5.62 -1.95 -17.18
CA LEU A 264 -6.04 -0.55 -17.32
C LEU A 264 -6.48 -0.24 -18.76
N MET A 265 -5.75 -0.72 -19.79
CA MET A 265 -6.13 -0.57 -21.19
C MET A 265 -7.49 -1.22 -21.51
N SER A 266 -7.79 -2.39 -20.94
CA SER A 266 -9.10 -3.02 -21.14
C SER A 266 -10.24 -2.30 -20.42
N ARG A 267 -9.92 -1.45 -19.44
CA ARG A 267 -10.86 -0.80 -18.52
C ARG A 267 -10.85 0.72 -18.58
N LEU A 268 -10.26 1.34 -19.60
CA LEU A 268 -10.07 2.79 -19.70
C LEU A 268 -11.34 3.62 -19.40
N GLY A 269 -12.51 3.16 -19.87
CA GLY A 269 -13.78 3.85 -19.64
C GLY A 269 -14.35 3.71 -18.22
N SER A 270 -13.84 2.77 -17.44
CA SER A 270 -14.32 2.43 -16.09
C SER A 270 -13.32 2.76 -14.98
N SER A 271 -12.13 3.27 -15.30
CA SER A 271 -11.06 3.53 -14.34
C SER A 271 -10.78 5.04 -14.20
N MET A 272 -11.80 5.89 -14.17
CA MET A 272 -11.59 7.35 -14.17
C MET A 272 -11.11 7.85 -12.80
N THR A 273 -11.64 7.31 -11.71
CA THR A 273 -11.26 7.68 -10.33
C THR A 273 -9.78 7.43 -10.10
N PHE A 274 -9.26 6.32 -10.62
CA PHE A 274 -7.82 6.03 -10.58
C PHE A 274 -6.98 7.17 -11.17
N GLY A 275 -7.33 7.65 -12.36
CA GLY A 275 -6.63 8.74 -13.04
C GLY A 275 -6.70 10.06 -12.27
N GLU A 276 -7.89 10.43 -11.81
CA GLU A 276 -8.14 11.62 -10.97
C GLU A 276 -7.26 11.59 -9.71
N ASN A 277 -7.23 10.46 -9.01
CA ASN A 277 -6.46 10.29 -7.77
C ASN A 277 -4.95 10.27 -7.98
N LEU A 278 -4.42 9.79 -9.12
CA LEU A 278 -2.99 9.93 -9.43
C LEU A 278 -2.55 11.40 -9.45
N ILE A 279 -3.36 12.27 -10.06
CA ILE A 279 -3.08 13.71 -10.15
C ILE A 279 -3.18 14.35 -8.77
N PHE A 280 -4.21 13.98 -8.02
CA PHE A 280 -4.43 14.49 -6.69
C PHE A 280 -3.31 14.12 -5.72
N MET A 281 -2.86 12.87 -5.74
CA MET A 281 -1.74 12.39 -4.95
C MET A 281 -0.45 13.16 -5.28
N LEU A 282 -0.19 13.45 -6.57
CA LEU A 282 0.95 14.29 -6.96
C LEU A 282 0.79 15.75 -6.47
N ASN A 283 -0.42 16.29 -6.55
CA ASN A 283 -0.68 17.68 -6.18
C ASN A 283 -0.58 17.91 -4.66
N ARG A 284 -0.93 16.91 -3.83
CA ARG A 284 -0.92 16.95 -2.37
C ARG A 284 0.31 16.30 -1.71
N ALA A 285 1.21 15.72 -2.49
CA ALA A 285 2.40 15.07 -1.96
C ALA A 285 3.29 16.07 -1.20
N ASP A 286 3.61 15.74 0.05
CA ASP A 286 4.54 16.49 0.87
C ASP A 286 5.99 16.07 0.55
N ARG A 287 6.96 16.71 1.21
CA ARG A 287 8.40 16.36 1.06
C ARG A 287 8.85 15.21 1.95
N THR A 288 7.94 14.31 2.30
CA THR A 288 8.31 13.13 3.08
C THR A 288 9.04 12.12 2.19
N PRO A 289 9.97 11.31 2.73
CA PRO A 289 10.63 10.26 1.95
C PRO A 289 9.65 9.26 1.31
N GLU A 290 8.51 8.99 1.96
CA GLU A 290 7.48 8.10 1.43
C GLU A 290 6.80 8.72 0.21
N ASP A 291 6.45 10.01 0.28
CA ASP A 291 5.78 10.73 -0.81
C ASP A 291 6.69 10.92 -2.01
N LEU A 292 7.99 11.19 -1.81
CA LEU A 292 8.96 11.26 -2.90
C LEU A 292 9.05 9.94 -3.68
N VAL A 293 9.01 8.81 -2.97
CA VAL A 293 9.00 7.48 -3.61
C VAL A 293 7.68 7.24 -4.33
N MET A 294 6.55 7.61 -3.73
CA MET A 294 5.23 7.53 -4.36
C MET A 294 5.18 8.37 -5.65
N GLN A 295 5.64 9.62 -5.61
CA GLN A 295 5.73 10.50 -6.78
C GLN A 295 6.56 9.85 -7.90
N LEU A 296 7.72 9.29 -7.56
CA LEU A 296 8.57 8.60 -8.55
C LEU A 296 7.84 7.44 -9.22
N LEU A 297 7.15 6.61 -8.44
CA LEU A 297 6.38 5.47 -8.94
C LEU A 297 5.24 5.95 -9.86
N VAL A 298 4.48 6.98 -9.45
CA VAL A 298 3.39 7.56 -10.25
C VAL A 298 3.93 8.14 -11.56
N LEU A 299 5.04 8.87 -11.52
CA LEU A 299 5.68 9.43 -12.71
C LEU A 299 6.10 8.35 -13.71
N LYS A 300 6.61 7.21 -13.24
CA LYS A 300 6.96 6.08 -14.12
C LYS A 300 5.72 5.46 -14.75
N LEU A 301 4.62 5.36 -14.03
CA LEU A 301 3.34 4.93 -14.61
C LEU A 301 2.85 5.93 -15.68
N LEU A 302 2.83 7.23 -15.36
CA LEU A 302 2.45 8.28 -16.31
C LEU A 302 3.34 8.28 -17.56
N TYR A 303 4.64 8.05 -17.39
CA TYR A 303 5.57 7.89 -18.52
C TYR A 303 5.11 6.78 -19.47
N LEU A 304 4.74 5.61 -18.93
CA LEU A 304 4.25 4.50 -19.75
C LEU A 304 2.93 4.86 -20.43
N LEU A 305 1.97 5.39 -19.67
CA LEU A 305 0.65 5.77 -20.19
C LEU A 305 0.73 6.75 -21.36
N PHE A 306 1.57 7.78 -21.27
CA PHE A 306 1.73 8.76 -22.36
C PHE A 306 2.54 8.22 -23.54
N ASN A 307 3.31 7.14 -23.38
CA ASN A 307 4.10 6.55 -24.45
C ASN A 307 3.36 5.43 -25.20
N THR A 308 2.35 4.82 -24.60
CA THR A 308 1.50 3.81 -25.22
C THR A 308 0.32 4.48 -25.95
N LYS A 309 0.09 4.11 -27.21
CA LYS A 309 -0.85 4.82 -28.10
C LYS A 309 -2.29 4.80 -27.60
N ASP A 310 -2.75 3.67 -27.06
CA ASP A 310 -4.15 3.49 -26.66
C ASP A 310 -4.47 4.21 -25.34
N THR A 311 -3.46 4.47 -24.51
CA THR A 311 -3.60 5.17 -23.20
C THR A 311 -3.20 6.63 -23.25
N ALA A 312 -2.64 7.11 -24.37
CA ALA A 312 -2.17 8.49 -24.50
C ALA A 312 -3.31 9.52 -24.35
N GLU A 313 -4.54 9.11 -24.62
CA GLU A 313 -5.75 9.94 -24.50
C GLU A 313 -6.61 9.61 -23.26
N TYR A 314 -6.06 8.84 -22.32
CA TYR A 314 -6.78 8.38 -21.11
C TYR A 314 -7.24 9.54 -20.21
N PHE A 315 -6.42 10.58 -20.03
CA PHE A 315 -6.76 11.73 -19.20
C PHE A 315 -7.57 12.78 -19.99
N TYR A 316 -8.51 13.44 -19.31
CA TYR A 316 -9.20 14.58 -19.88
C TYR A 316 -8.26 15.78 -20.07
N THR A 317 -8.60 16.68 -20.99
CA THR A 317 -7.75 17.84 -21.30
C THR A 317 -7.54 18.77 -20.08
N ASN A 318 -8.54 18.91 -19.22
CA ASN A 318 -8.43 19.71 -17.98
C ASN A 318 -7.40 19.11 -17.01
N ASP A 319 -7.45 17.79 -16.84
CA ASP A 319 -6.53 17.04 -15.99
C ASP A 319 -5.08 17.13 -16.47
N LEU A 320 -4.88 17.10 -17.79
CA LEU A 320 -3.56 17.30 -18.39
C LEU A 320 -3.02 18.72 -18.13
N CYS A 321 -3.86 19.74 -18.18
CA CYS A 321 -3.48 21.11 -17.82
C CYS A 321 -3.08 21.21 -16.34
N VAL A 322 -3.84 20.55 -15.45
CA VAL A 322 -3.49 20.46 -14.01
C VAL A 322 -2.16 19.74 -13.82
N LEU A 323 -1.93 18.62 -14.51
CA LEU A 323 -0.66 17.89 -14.46
C LEU A 323 0.53 18.75 -14.91
N VAL A 324 0.39 19.53 -15.97
CA VAL A 324 1.44 20.48 -16.41
C VAL A 324 1.73 21.48 -15.30
N ASP A 325 0.71 22.00 -14.62
CA ASP A 325 0.87 22.99 -13.57
C ASP A 325 1.55 22.42 -12.33
N VAL A 326 1.15 21.21 -11.92
CA VAL A 326 1.82 20.46 -10.86
C VAL A 326 3.27 20.20 -11.24
N PHE A 327 3.56 19.70 -12.45
CA PHE A 327 4.93 19.38 -12.86
C PHE A 327 5.83 20.61 -12.87
N LEU A 328 5.36 21.74 -13.42
CA LEU A 328 6.13 22.97 -13.44
C LEU A 328 6.40 23.50 -12.02
N ARG A 329 5.39 23.44 -11.14
CA ARG A 329 5.55 23.81 -9.72
C ARG A 329 6.58 22.92 -9.02
N GLU A 330 6.47 21.60 -9.16
CA GLU A 330 7.38 20.66 -8.51
C GLU A 330 8.80 20.81 -9.05
N ILE A 331 9.00 20.89 -10.38
CA ILE A 331 10.34 21.09 -10.97
C ILE A 331 11.02 22.34 -10.43
N LEU A 332 10.28 23.45 -10.27
CA LEU A 332 10.82 24.71 -9.74
C LEU A 332 11.12 24.64 -8.25
N ASN A 333 10.31 23.91 -7.49
CA ASN A 333 10.42 23.86 -6.05
C ASN A 333 11.41 22.79 -5.55
N LEU A 334 11.65 21.72 -6.31
CA LEU A 334 12.51 20.61 -5.89
C LEU A 334 13.94 21.09 -5.54
N ASP A 335 14.45 20.66 -4.39
CA ASP A 335 15.81 20.96 -3.94
C ASP A 335 16.86 20.25 -4.81
N GLU A 336 18.13 20.68 -4.74
CA GLU A 336 19.22 20.10 -5.54
C GLU A 336 19.46 18.61 -5.22
N ASP A 337 19.20 18.17 -3.99
CA ASP A 337 19.36 16.77 -3.57
C ASP A 337 18.41 15.79 -4.29
N ASN A 338 17.34 16.30 -4.91
CA ASN A 338 16.32 15.51 -5.60
C ASN A 338 16.43 15.60 -7.13
N GLU A 339 17.64 15.77 -7.66
CA GLU A 339 17.87 15.92 -9.11
C GLU A 339 17.35 14.73 -9.93
N SER A 340 17.44 13.50 -9.40
CA SER A 340 16.91 12.30 -10.07
C SER A 340 15.39 12.36 -10.29
N LEU A 341 14.65 12.89 -9.30
CA LEU A 341 13.22 13.09 -9.37
C LEU A 341 12.88 14.23 -10.33
N ARG A 342 13.63 15.34 -10.28
CA ARG A 342 13.50 16.46 -11.24
C ARG A 342 13.70 15.98 -12.68
N HIS A 343 14.71 15.16 -12.92
CA HIS A 343 14.96 14.54 -14.22
C HIS A 343 13.79 13.64 -14.66
N THR A 344 13.20 12.90 -13.72
CA THR A 344 12.04 12.06 -14.01
C THR A 344 10.82 12.91 -14.41
N TYR A 345 10.50 13.98 -13.68
CA TYR A 345 9.44 14.92 -14.07
C TYR A 345 9.66 15.47 -15.49
N LEU A 346 10.88 15.92 -15.81
CA LEU A 346 11.22 16.43 -17.14
C LEU A 346 11.05 15.37 -18.24
N ARG A 347 11.43 14.12 -17.96
CA ARG A 347 11.25 13.00 -18.88
C ARG A 347 9.79 12.66 -19.15
N VAL A 348 8.90 12.84 -18.17
CA VAL A 348 7.45 12.64 -18.33
C VAL A 348 6.78 13.87 -18.98
N LEU A 349 7.30 15.06 -18.74
CA LEU A 349 6.78 16.31 -19.33
C LEU A 349 6.86 16.29 -20.87
N HIS A 350 7.93 15.72 -21.44
CA HIS A 350 8.06 15.63 -22.89
C HIS A 350 6.94 14.81 -23.57
N PRO A 351 6.69 13.53 -23.23
CA PRO A 351 5.58 12.77 -23.81
C PRO A 351 4.21 13.36 -23.43
N LEU A 352 4.05 13.93 -22.24
CA LEU A 352 2.84 14.67 -21.86
C LEU A 352 2.52 15.79 -22.87
N LEU A 353 3.51 16.57 -23.31
CA LEU A 353 3.28 17.68 -24.24
C LEU A 353 3.22 17.26 -25.73
N THR A 354 3.86 16.16 -26.10
CA THR A 354 4.06 15.76 -27.51
C THR A 354 3.15 14.63 -27.98
N LYS A 355 2.71 13.76 -27.07
CA LYS A 355 1.94 12.54 -27.41
C LYS A 355 0.48 12.59 -27.01
N THR A 356 0.10 13.44 -26.05
CA THR A 356 -1.30 13.60 -25.61
C THR A 356 -2.05 14.64 -26.46
N GLN A 357 -3.30 14.93 -26.08
CA GLN A 357 -4.15 15.97 -26.66
C GLN A 357 -3.51 17.38 -26.56
N LEU A 358 -2.57 17.61 -25.64
CA LEU A 358 -1.84 18.89 -25.54
C LEU A 358 -0.89 19.16 -26.72
N ARG A 359 -0.67 18.19 -27.61
CA ARG A 359 0.12 18.44 -28.83
C ARG A 359 -0.54 19.46 -29.76
N SER A 360 -1.88 19.47 -29.82
CA SER A 360 -2.68 20.36 -30.66
C SER A 360 -3.13 21.63 -29.94
N MET A 361 -3.10 21.65 -28.61
CA MET A 361 -3.42 22.83 -27.80
C MET A 361 -2.17 23.33 -27.05
N PRO A 362 -1.56 24.46 -27.46
CA PRO A 362 -0.38 25.00 -26.80
C PRO A 362 -0.75 25.64 -25.44
N TYR A 363 -0.93 24.82 -24.41
CA TYR A 363 -1.12 25.28 -23.03
C TYR A 363 0.22 25.73 -22.43
N LYS A 364 0.29 26.97 -21.91
CA LYS A 364 1.48 27.62 -21.33
C LYS A 364 2.76 27.59 -22.18
N ARG A 365 2.66 27.33 -23.49
CA ARG A 365 3.77 27.56 -24.41
C ARG A 365 3.85 29.06 -24.67
N PRO A 366 5.02 29.71 -24.56
CA PRO A 366 5.15 31.07 -25.06
C PRO A 366 4.71 31.08 -26.53
N PRO A 367 3.90 32.07 -26.97
CA PRO A 367 3.57 32.20 -28.38
C PRO A 367 4.89 32.23 -29.15
N ASN A 368 5.03 31.32 -30.11
CA ASN A 368 6.21 31.07 -30.92
C ASN A 368 7.15 32.27 -30.97
N ARG A 369 8.32 32.19 -30.29
CA ARG A 369 9.47 32.95 -30.76
C ARG A 369 9.82 32.33 -32.10
N THR A 370 9.29 32.92 -33.17
CA THR A 370 9.82 32.80 -34.52
C THR A 370 11.32 33.11 -34.44
N CYS A 371 12.14 32.07 -34.36
CA CYS A 371 13.51 32.13 -34.84
C CYS A 371 13.42 32.26 -36.37
N SER A 372 13.38 33.50 -36.83
CA SER A 372 13.81 33.88 -38.18
C SER A 372 15.33 33.92 -38.23
#